data_AF-A0A0N5D0B5-F1
#
_entry.id   AF-A0A0N5D0B5-F1
#
_cell.length_a   1.000
_cell.length_b   1.000
_cell.length_c   1.000
_cell.angle_alpha   90.00
_cell.angle_beta   90.00
_cell.angle_gamma   90.00
#
_symmetry.space_group_name_H-M   'P 1'
#
loop_
_entity.id
_entity.type
_entity.pdbx_description
1 polymer ?
#
loop_
_entity_poly.entity_id
_entity_poly.type
_entity_poly.pdbx_seq_one_letter_code
_entity_poly.pdbx_strand_id
1 'polypeptide(L)'
;MYPFDRLREQTYMKPCESAIPRLIVIDGSNIARSSCGTDREDLDVVVFLPVIYNNNYNFNATNAQVLPKLRNLDVLTFTPARAARSGRSAFINYDDLYILEFAERHGGNVLSGDRFYDIAKEYTYRDYRQIIKERRIDVIFRPLDADFVEYGRDRFFRFLPELRVLRINGINSSLSADERMQRRLYCLPSDKDYNKVVRRREFWTSKRRDEIVSAIDVLLDEIATKNCLVPKIIPVQIPSSSKTEVIEIKNSSL
;
A
#
# COMPACT_ATOMS: atom_id res chain seq x y z
N MET A 1 -2.67 -4.30 24.33
CA MET A 1 -3.65 -4.33 23.22
C MET A 1 -2.85 -4.20 21.94
N TYR A 2 -2.88 -5.21 21.08
CA TYR A 2 -2.03 -5.19 19.89
C TYR A 2 -2.60 -4.20 18.85
N PRO A 3 -1.77 -3.47 18.10
CA PRO A 3 -2.26 -2.50 17.12
C PRO A 3 -3.04 -3.14 15.96
N PHE A 4 -2.97 -4.48 15.83
CA PHE A 4 -3.70 -5.30 14.85
C PHE A 4 -5.22 -5.31 15.07
N ASP A 5 -5.71 -5.03 16.28
CA ASP A 5 -7.16 -4.86 16.56
C ASP A 5 -7.78 -3.69 15.76
N ARG A 6 -6.94 -2.84 15.15
CA ARG A 6 -7.35 -1.71 14.29
C ARG A 6 -7.28 -2.02 12.81
N LEU A 7 -6.77 -3.18 12.39
CA LEU A 7 -6.88 -3.64 11.01
C LEU A 7 -8.35 -3.89 10.72
N ARG A 8 -9.00 -2.90 10.11
CA ARG A 8 -10.40 -3.01 9.70
C ARG A 8 -10.45 -3.88 8.47
N GLU A 9 -10.60 -5.18 8.63
CA GLU A 9 -10.71 -6.12 7.50
C GLU A 9 -11.76 -5.67 6.47
N GLN A 10 -12.89 -5.13 6.96
CA GLN A 10 -13.98 -4.55 6.17
C GLN A 10 -13.52 -3.47 5.18
N THR A 11 -12.50 -2.68 5.52
CA THR A 11 -11.99 -1.58 4.69
C THR A 11 -11.48 -2.06 3.33
N TYR A 12 -11.04 -3.30 3.28
CA TYR A 12 -10.42 -3.88 2.11
C TYR A 12 -11.26 -5.02 1.54
N MET A 13 -12.44 -5.27 2.11
CA MET A 13 -13.43 -6.09 1.44
C MET A 13 -13.89 -5.38 0.18
N LYS A 14 -14.04 -6.18 -0.88
CA LYS A 14 -14.57 -5.73 -2.15
C LYS A 14 -16.00 -5.22 -1.94
N PRO A 15 -16.34 -3.98 -2.36
CA PRO A 15 -17.66 -3.41 -2.09
C PRO A 15 -18.79 -4.11 -2.87
N CYS A 16 -18.49 -4.69 -4.03
CA CYS A 16 -19.42 -5.52 -4.82
C CYS A 16 -18.65 -6.39 -5.81
N GLU A 17 -19.29 -7.40 -6.41
CA GLU A 17 -18.63 -8.33 -7.35
C GLU A 17 -18.05 -7.65 -8.60
N SER A 18 -18.65 -6.55 -9.06
CA SER A 18 -18.19 -5.83 -10.25
C SER A 18 -17.09 -4.81 -9.98
N ALA A 19 -16.79 -4.53 -8.71
CA ALA A 19 -15.67 -3.68 -8.33
C ALA A 19 -14.34 -4.30 -8.75
N ILE A 20 -13.34 -3.50 -9.09
CA ILE A 20 -12.01 -4.00 -9.47
C ILE A 20 -10.96 -3.31 -8.60
N PRO A 21 -10.02 -4.06 -7.98
CA PRO A 21 -8.92 -3.44 -7.25
C PRO A 21 -8.13 -2.48 -8.15
N ARG A 22 -7.89 -1.27 -7.65
CA ARG A 22 -7.05 -0.30 -8.34
C ARG A 22 -5.58 -0.60 -8.09
N LEU A 23 -4.75 -0.23 -9.07
CA LEU A 23 -3.30 -0.13 -8.88
C LEU A 23 -2.97 0.82 -7.73
N ILE A 24 -2.01 0.45 -6.88
CA ILE A 24 -1.39 1.31 -5.88
C ILE A 24 0.01 1.68 -6.34
N VAL A 25 0.22 2.96 -6.58
CA VAL A 25 1.54 3.54 -6.88
C VAL A 25 2.14 4.05 -5.58
N ILE A 26 3.22 3.43 -5.14
CA ILE A 26 3.89 3.75 -3.89
C ILE A 26 4.98 4.77 -4.16
N ASP A 27 4.94 5.86 -3.40
CA ASP A 27 6.03 6.81 -3.28
C ASP A 27 7.16 6.20 -2.44
N GLY A 28 8.05 5.47 -3.09
CA GLY A 28 9.09 4.72 -2.43
C GLY A 28 10.04 5.60 -1.63
N SER A 29 10.29 6.85 -2.06
CA SER A 29 11.22 7.73 -1.34
C SER A 29 10.58 8.27 -0.07
N ASN A 30 9.29 8.60 -0.08
CA ASN A 30 8.54 8.98 1.12
C ASN A 30 8.36 7.77 2.06
N ILE A 31 7.92 6.64 1.53
CA ILE A 31 7.63 5.44 2.32
C ILE A 31 8.89 4.81 2.92
N ALA A 32 9.98 4.66 2.16
CA ALA A 32 11.23 4.09 2.70
C ALA A 32 11.82 4.94 3.84
N ARG A 33 11.57 6.27 3.83
CA ARG A 33 11.92 7.16 4.94
C ARG A 33 10.99 7.01 6.15
N SER A 34 9.74 6.61 5.92
CA SER A 34 8.69 6.49 6.94
C SER A 34 8.44 5.07 7.45
N SER A 35 9.12 4.07 6.87
CA SER A 35 9.32 2.65 7.28
C SER A 35 8.61 1.56 6.45
N CYS A 36 8.91 0.30 6.81
CA CYS A 36 8.70 -0.92 6.03
C CYS A 36 7.41 -1.65 6.45
N GLY A 37 6.68 -2.20 5.48
CA GLY A 37 5.57 -3.11 5.70
C GLY A 37 4.66 -3.23 4.48
N THR A 38 4.19 -4.44 4.21
CA THR A 38 3.25 -4.79 3.14
C THR A 38 1.84 -4.91 3.72
N ASP A 39 0.83 -4.53 2.94
CA ASP A 39 -0.57 -4.79 3.27
C ASP A 39 -1.30 -5.21 1.98
N ARG A 40 -1.84 -6.45 2.03
CA ARG A 40 -2.72 -7.15 1.08
C ARG A 40 -2.19 -7.62 -0.26
N GLU A 41 -2.23 -8.95 -0.38
CA GLU A 41 -1.81 -9.79 -1.50
C GLU A 41 -2.60 -9.54 -2.80
N ASP A 42 -3.83 -9.02 -2.78
CA ASP A 42 -4.64 -8.89 -4.01
C ASP A 42 -4.46 -7.59 -4.81
N LEU A 43 -3.69 -6.64 -4.27
CA LEU A 43 -3.49 -5.31 -4.86
C LEU A 43 -2.30 -5.33 -5.82
N ASP A 44 -2.51 -4.76 -7.02
CA ASP A 44 -1.43 -4.50 -7.98
C ASP A 44 -0.63 -3.29 -7.48
N VAL A 45 0.68 -3.43 -7.35
CA VAL A 45 1.55 -2.45 -6.71
C VAL A 45 2.74 -2.13 -7.59
N VAL A 46 3.05 -0.84 -7.71
CA VAL A 46 4.30 -0.35 -8.33
C VAL A 46 4.91 0.70 -7.42
N VAL A 47 6.20 0.56 -7.11
CA VAL A 47 6.99 1.47 -6.31
C VAL A 47 7.87 2.31 -7.23
N PHE A 48 7.88 3.62 -7.04
CA PHE A 48 8.86 4.51 -7.66
C PHE A 48 9.87 4.99 -6.64
N LEU A 49 11.15 4.92 -6.98
CA LEU A 49 12.24 5.36 -6.12
C LEU A 49 13.31 6.07 -6.96
N PRO A 50 13.87 7.20 -6.52
CA PRO A 50 14.98 7.84 -7.22
C PRO A 50 16.18 6.91 -7.40
N VAL A 51 16.82 6.93 -8.58
CA VAL A 51 17.96 6.07 -8.90
C VAL A 51 19.15 6.23 -7.94
N ILE A 52 19.24 7.35 -7.21
CA ILE A 52 20.25 7.59 -6.18
C ILE A 52 20.22 6.59 -5.02
N TYR A 53 19.08 5.92 -4.79
CA TYR A 53 18.96 4.85 -3.80
C TYR A 53 19.58 3.53 -4.30
N ASN A 54 19.78 3.39 -5.62
CA ASN A 54 20.52 2.29 -6.22
C ASN A 54 22.04 2.54 -6.20
N ASN A 55 22.55 3.06 -5.09
CA ASN A 55 23.96 3.33 -4.87
C ASN A 55 24.43 2.56 -3.63
N ASN A 56 25.37 1.64 -3.81
CA ASN A 56 25.92 0.82 -2.73
C ASN A 56 26.64 1.65 -1.65
N TYR A 57 26.97 2.91 -1.94
CA TYR A 57 27.57 3.85 -0.98
C TYR A 57 26.53 4.76 -0.30
N ASN A 58 25.24 4.53 -0.51
CA ASN A 58 24.20 5.26 0.21
C ASN A 58 24.01 4.65 1.61
N PHE A 59 24.78 5.14 2.58
CA PHE A 59 24.72 4.67 3.97
C PHE A 59 23.38 4.91 4.67
N ASN A 60 22.52 5.76 4.09
CA ASN A 60 21.17 6.00 4.61
C ASN A 60 20.16 4.92 4.16
N ALA A 61 20.53 4.06 3.20
CA ALA A 61 19.69 2.98 2.72
C ALA A 61 20.06 1.67 3.43
N THR A 62 19.23 1.25 4.38
CA THR A 62 19.33 -0.09 4.96
C THR A 62 18.70 -1.12 4.02
N ASN A 63 19.20 -2.35 4.04
CA ASN A 63 18.70 -3.45 3.22
C ASN A 63 18.65 -3.18 1.70
N ALA A 64 19.55 -2.34 1.16
CA ALA A 64 19.55 -1.99 -0.26
C ALA A 64 19.62 -3.19 -1.22
N GLN A 65 20.04 -4.36 -0.75
CA GLN A 65 20.01 -5.62 -1.51
C GLN A 65 18.60 -6.03 -2.00
N VAL A 66 17.52 -5.50 -1.39
CA VAL A 66 16.14 -5.78 -1.83
C VAL A 66 15.80 -5.07 -3.13
N LEU A 67 16.42 -3.91 -3.42
CA LEU A 67 16.00 -3.06 -4.53
C LEU A 67 16.20 -3.73 -5.90
N PRO A 68 17.34 -4.37 -6.22
CA PRO A 68 17.49 -5.08 -7.48
C PRO A 68 16.49 -6.24 -7.62
N LYS A 69 16.17 -6.93 -6.52
CA LYS A 69 15.22 -8.05 -6.52
C LYS A 69 13.80 -7.57 -6.80
N LEU A 70 13.34 -6.49 -6.14
CA LEU A 70 12.05 -5.87 -6.42
C LEU A 70 11.96 -5.29 -7.83
N ARG A 71 13.06 -4.80 -8.38
CA ARG A 71 13.13 -4.33 -9.78
C ARG A 71 12.97 -5.49 -10.77
N ASN A 72 13.64 -6.61 -10.54
CA ASN A 72 13.52 -7.80 -11.39
C ASN A 72 12.11 -8.41 -11.34
N LEU A 73 11.36 -8.14 -10.27
CA LEU A 73 9.96 -8.49 -10.12
C LEU A 73 9.01 -7.44 -10.71
N ASP A 74 9.49 -6.42 -11.44
CA ASP A 74 8.67 -5.31 -11.95
C ASP A 74 7.81 -4.59 -10.89
N VAL A 75 8.17 -4.74 -9.61
CA VAL A 75 7.52 -4.05 -8.48
C VAL A 75 8.16 -2.68 -8.26
N LEU A 76 9.47 -2.56 -8.48
CA LEU A 76 10.22 -1.32 -8.29
C LEU A 76 10.71 -0.74 -9.62
N THR A 77 10.41 0.54 -9.86
CA THR A 77 10.97 1.32 -10.96
C THR A 77 11.81 2.48 -10.43
N PHE A 78 13.03 2.62 -10.96
CA PHE A 78 13.88 3.75 -10.63
C PHE A 78 13.52 4.99 -11.45
N THR A 79 13.31 6.12 -10.78
CA THR A 79 13.11 7.40 -11.46
C THR A 79 14.44 8.13 -11.67
N PRO A 80 14.57 8.92 -12.75
CA PRO A 80 15.74 9.75 -12.97
C PRO A 80 15.94 10.74 -11.82
N ALA A 81 17.20 10.96 -11.47
CA ALA A 81 17.63 12.01 -10.55
C ALA A 81 18.81 12.75 -11.18
N ARG A 82 18.94 14.04 -10.87
CA ARG A 82 20.05 14.85 -11.36
C ARG A 82 20.77 15.55 -10.21
N ALA A 83 22.09 15.67 -10.31
CA ALA A 83 22.84 16.53 -9.39
C ALA A 83 22.38 17.98 -9.56
N ALA A 84 22.18 18.70 -8.45
CA ALA A 84 21.93 20.14 -8.52
C ALA A 84 23.14 20.85 -9.14
N ARG A 85 22.89 21.82 -10.01
CA ARG A 85 23.95 22.71 -10.52
C ARG A 85 24.39 23.65 -9.39
N SER A 86 25.64 24.14 -9.48
CA SER A 86 26.20 25.20 -8.63
C SER A 86 26.56 24.80 -7.19
N GLY A 87 27.24 23.65 -7.02
CA GLY A 87 27.89 23.31 -5.74
C GLY A 87 26.97 22.85 -4.61
N ARG A 88 25.67 22.65 -4.87
CA ARG A 88 24.76 22.03 -3.90
C ARG A 88 24.92 20.51 -3.94
N SER A 89 25.19 19.89 -2.80
CA SER A 89 25.30 18.43 -2.64
C SER A 89 23.97 17.66 -2.78
N ALA A 90 22.88 18.34 -3.14
CA ALA A 90 21.55 17.74 -3.20
C ALA A 90 21.20 17.27 -4.62
N PHE A 91 20.56 16.11 -4.72
CA PHE A 91 19.95 15.65 -5.97
C PHE A 91 18.54 16.23 -6.12
N ILE A 92 18.19 16.60 -7.35
CA ILE A 92 16.81 16.93 -7.74
C ILE A 92 16.19 15.65 -8.26
N ASN A 93 15.21 15.14 -7.52
CA ASN A 93 14.43 13.99 -7.88
C ASN A 93 13.14 14.46 -8.56
N TYR A 94 12.65 13.67 -9.51
CA TYR A 94 11.40 13.94 -10.21
C TYR A 94 10.34 12.87 -9.90
N ASP A 95 10.53 12.09 -8.84
CA ASP A 95 9.68 10.96 -8.48
C ASP A 95 8.21 11.35 -8.32
N ASP A 96 7.90 12.47 -7.67
CA ASP A 96 6.52 12.89 -7.42
C ASP A 96 5.69 13.01 -8.72
N LEU A 97 6.24 13.61 -9.77
CA LEU A 97 5.55 13.75 -11.05
C LEU A 97 5.37 12.40 -11.75
N TYR A 98 6.37 11.52 -11.71
CA TYR A 98 6.27 10.17 -12.28
C TYR A 98 5.20 9.35 -11.56
N ILE A 99 5.14 9.43 -10.23
CA ILE A 99 4.15 8.74 -9.40
C ILE A 99 2.74 9.20 -9.76
N LEU A 100 2.51 10.53 -9.79
CA LEU A 100 1.20 11.11 -10.09
C LEU A 100 0.76 10.81 -11.53
N GLU A 101 1.67 10.95 -12.50
CA GLU A 101 1.37 10.66 -13.90
C GLU A 101 1.03 9.19 -14.12
N PHE A 102 1.82 8.27 -13.54
CA PHE A 102 1.59 6.83 -13.69
C PHE A 102 0.25 6.41 -13.07
N ALA A 103 -0.05 6.88 -11.87
CA ALA A 103 -1.32 6.59 -11.21
C ALA A 103 -2.52 7.17 -11.99
N GLU A 104 -2.41 8.36 -12.57
CA GLU A 104 -3.47 8.97 -13.39
C GLU A 104 -3.70 8.19 -14.70
N ARG A 105 -2.61 7.80 -15.37
CA ARG A 105 -2.62 7.04 -16.63
C ARG A 105 -3.30 5.68 -16.47
N HIS A 106 -3.09 5.00 -15.35
CA HIS A 106 -3.60 3.65 -15.11
C HIS A 106 -4.87 3.59 -14.25
N GLY A 107 -5.46 4.74 -13.89
CA GLY A 107 -6.64 4.75 -13.02
C GLY A 107 -6.34 4.30 -11.57
N GLY A 108 -5.06 4.32 -11.18
CA GLY A 108 -4.58 3.89 -9.87
C GLY A 108 -4.70 4.95 -8.78
N ASN A 109 -4.07 4.67 -7.64
CA ASN A 109 -3.98 5.54 -6.47
C ASN A 109 -2.52 5.79 -6.12
N VAL A 110 -2.30 6.79 -5.29
CA VAL A 110 -0.96 7.10 -4.77
C VAL A 110 -0.93 6.82 -3.28
N LEU A 111 -0.02 5.95 -2.84
CA LEU A 111 0.30 5.74 -1.43
C LEU A 111 1.51 6.61 -1.08
N SER A 112 1.28 7.70 -0.35
CA SER A 112 2.33 8.61 0.11
C SER A 112 1.87 9.39 1.34
N GLY A 113 2.79 9.62 2.27
CA GLY A 113 2.62 10.61 3.34
C GLY A 113 2.78 12.05 2.84
N ASP A 114 3.38 12.25 1.65
CA ASP A 114 3.49 13.57 1.04
C ASP A 114 2.12 14.10 0.61
N ARG A 115 1.93 15.40 0.79
CA ARG A 115 0.73 16.10 0.37
C ARG A 115 0.81 16.65 -1.06
N PHE A 116 2.00 16.64 -1.67
CA PHE A 116 2.27 17.20 -3.00
C PHE A 116 1.79 18.66 -3.10
N TYR A 117 2.03 19.46 -2.04
CA TYR A 117 1.49 20.83 -1.96
C TYR A 117 2.10 21.77 -3.00
N ASP A 118 3.36 21.59 -3.31
CA ASP A 118 4.08 22.30 -4.36
C ASP A 118 3.46 22.02 -5.74
N ILE A 119 3.24 20.75 -6.06
CA ILE A 119 2.61 20.33 -7.33
C ILE A 119 1.15 20.78 -7.39
N ALA A 120 0.39 20.64 -6.30
CA ALA A 120 -1.02 21.02 -6.27
C ALA A 120 -1.24 22.53 -6.47
N LYS A 121 -0.32 23.37 -5.98
CA LYS A 121 -0.39 24.83 -6.12
C LYS A 121 0.01 25.31 -7.51
N GLU A 122 0.97 24.65 -8.13
CA GLU A 122 1.45 24.99 -9.47
C GLU A 122 0.34 24.82 -10.52
N TYR A 123 0.17 25.80 -11.41
CA TYR A 123 -0.90 25.77 -12.41
C TYR A 123 -0.60 24.78 -13.52
N THR A 124 0.68 24.65 -13.89
CA THR A 124 1.17 23.73 -14.92
C THR A 124 0.76 22.28 -14.63
N TYR A 125 0.61 21.93 -13.35
CA TYR A 125 0.27 20.58 -12.88
C TYR A 125 -1.19 20.44 -12.41
N ARG A 126 -2.08 21.33 -12.87
CA ARG A 126 -3.50 21.35 -12.45
C ARG A 126 -4.22 20.00 -12.66
N ASP A 127 -3.79 19.23 -13.66
CA ASP A 127 -4.41 17.94 -13.99
C ASP A 127 -4.19 16.90 -12.89
N TYR A 128 -3.11 17.03 -12.09
CA TYR A 128 -2.84 16.14 -10.96
C TYR A 128 -3.58 16.51 -9.67
N ARG A 129 -4.26 17.66 -9.62
CA ARG A 129 -4.99 18.09 -8.41
C ARG A 129 -6.05 17.10 -7.99
N GLN A 130 -6.73 16.48 -8.96
CA GLN A 130 -7.78 15.50 -8.68
C GLN A 130 -7.23 14.23 -8.06
N ILE A 131 -6.14 13.67 -8.60
CA ILE A 131 -5.53 12.46 -8.06
C ILE A 131 -4.93 12.70 -6.67
N ILE A 132 -4.27 13.85 -6.44
CA ILE A 132 -3.74 14.25 -5.13
C ILE A 132 -4.87 14.32 -4.09
N LYS A 133 -6.03 14.86 -4.49
CA LYS A 133 -7.17 15.09 -3.61
C LYS A 133 -7.97 13.81 -3.32
N GLU A 134 -8.29 13.04 -4.36
CA GLU A 134 -9.30 11.98 -4.28
C GLU A 134 -8.73 10.59 -4.22
N ARG A 135 -7.51 10.39 -4.72
CA ARG A 135 -6.89 9.08 -4.90
C ARG A 135 -5.54 8.94 -4.19
N ARG A 136 -5.11 9.94 -3.42
CA ARG A 136 -4.03 9.76 -2.46
C ARG A 136 -4.54 9.02 -1.22
N ILE A 137 -3.81 8.00 -0.81
CA ILE A 137 -3.93 7.27 0.44
C ILE A 137 -2.72 7.67 1.30
N ASP A 138 -3.01 8.12 2.52
CA ASP A 138 -2.01 8.44 3.53
C ASP A 138 -1.62 7.16 4.28
N VAL A 139 -0.42 7.12 4.83
CA VAL A 139 0.04 5.96 5.62
C VAL A 139 0.85 6.40 6.81
N ILE A 140 0.56 5.77 7.94
CA ILE A 140 1.30 5.95 9.17
C ILE A 140 1.89 4.62 9.56
N PHE A 141 3.18 4.60 9.84
CA PHE A 141 3.83 3.40 10.35
C PHE A 141 3.88 3.43 11.87
N ARG A 142 3.28 2.42 12.49
CA ARG A 142 3.27 2.25 13.94
C ARG A 142 4.42 1.31 14.30
N PRO A 143 5.36 1.72 15.17
CA PRO A 143 6.41 0.81 15.62
C PRO A 143 5.78 -0.38 16.34
N LEU A 144 6.36 -1.56 16.13
CA LEU A 144 5.98 -2.80 16.77
C LEU A 144 6.91 -3.07 17.96
N ASP A 145 6.41 -3.82 18.95
CA ASP A 145 7.20 -4.23 20.11
C ASP A 145 8.25 -5.31 19.78
N ALA A 146 8.24 -5.83 18.55
CA ALA A 146 9.21 -6.78 18.05
C ALA A 146 9.62 -6.40 16.62
N ASP A 147 10.89 -6.66 16.29
CA ASP A 147 11.47 -6.34 14.99
C ASP A 147 10.87 -7.16 13.85
N PHE A 148 10.33 -8.34 14.15
CA PHE A 148 9.67 -9.18 13.16
C PHE A 148 8.43 -9.83 13.77
N VAL A 149 7.27 -9.58 13.16
CA VAL A 149 5.95 -10.00 13.66
C VAL A 149 5.20 -10.71 12.57
N GLU A 150 4.58 -11.84 12.91
CA GLU A 150 3.67 -12.57 12.03
C GLU A 150 2.27 -12.50 12.62
N TYR A 151 1.30 -12.07 11.80
CA TYR A 151 -0.10 -11.97 12.18
C TYR A 151 -0.96 -12.62 11.08
N GLY A 152 -1.47 -13.83 11.36
CA GLY A 152 -2.15 -14.61 10.34
C GLY A 152 -1.20 -14.98 9.19
N ARG A 153 -1.44 -14.44 7.99
CA ARG A 153 -0.56 -14.61 6.82
C ARG A 153 0.39 -13.42 6.62
N ASP A 154 0.14 -12.31 7.31
CA ASP A 154 0.88 -11.08 7.12
C ASP A 154 2.16 -11.07 7.96
N ARG A 155 3.23 -10.51 7.39
CA ARG A 155 4.55 -10.42 8.00
C ARG A 155 5.01 -8.96 8.04
N PHE A 156 5.41 -8.50 9.22
CA PHE A 156 5.77 -7.10 9.46
C PHE A 156 7.20 -7.00 9.99
N PHE A 157 7.97 -6.08 9.39
CA PHE A 157 9.33 -5.77 9.83
C PHE A 157 9.34 -4.42 10.53
N ARG A 158 9.50 -4.44 11.86
CA ARG A 158 9.59 -3.31 12.80
C ARG A 158 8.37 -2.39 12.90
N PHE A 159 7.52 -2.33 11.87
CA PHE A 159 6.39 -1.42 11.81
C PHE A 159 5.14 -2.06 11.21
N LEU A 160 3.98 -1.60 11.67
CA LEU A 160 2.67 -1.88 11.10
C LEU A 160 2.21 -0.66 10.27
N PRO A 161 1.97 -0.79 8.95
CA PRO A 161 1.36 0.26 8.15
C PRO A 161 -0.13 0.45 8.52
N GLU A 162 -0.53 1.69 8.75
CA GLU A 162 -1.91 2.12 8.99
C GLU A 162 -2.34 3.05 7.87
N LEU A 163 -3.17 2.55 6.94
CA LEU A 163 -3.69 3.35 5.82
C LEU A 163 -4.78 4.32 6.28
N ARG A 164 -4.70 5.57 5.81
CA ARG A 164 -5.63 6.65 6.16
C ARG A 164 -6.11 7.42 4.95
N VAL A 165 -7.34 7.89 5.06
CA VAL A 165 -7.93 8.83 4.10
C VAL A 165 -8.27 10.11 4.82
N LEU A 166 -7.71 11.23 4.37
CA LEU A 166 -8.08 12.54 4.91
C LEU A 166 -9.53 12.89 4.58
N ARG A 167 -10.23 13.45 5.58
CA ARG A 167 -11.46 14.20 5.30
C ARG A 167 -11.08 15.50 4.60
N ILE A 168 -11.70 15.74 3.46
CA ILE A 168 -11.65 17.03 2.81
C ILE A 168 -13.01 17.68 3.05
N ASN A 169 -13.01 18.85 3.69
CA ASN A 169 -14.24 19.60 3.92
C ASN A 169 -14.96 19.86 2.58
N GLY A 170 -16.24 19.50 2.50
CA GLY A 170 -17.11 19.73 1.33
C GLY A 170 -17.29 18.57 0.34
N ILE A 171 -16.53 17.47 0.43
CA ILE A 171 -16.71 16.28 -0.42
C ILE A 171 -16.86 15.03 0.46
N ASN A 172 -17.93 14.26 0.25
CA ASN A 172 -18.18 12.98 0.92
C ASN A 172 -18.20 13.07 2.47
N SER A 173 -18.74 14.15 3.03
CA SER A 173 -18.88 14.32 4.48
C SER A 173 -19.80 13.27 5.12
N SER A 174 -20.73 12.70 4.35
CA SER A 174 -21.64 11.64 4.77
C SER A 174 -21.05 10.23 4.76
N LEU A 175 -19.96 10.00 4.02
CA LEU A 175 -19.36 8.67 3.93
C LEU A 175 -18.55 8.32 5.19
N SER A 176 -18.64 7.07 5.60
CA SER A 176 -17.78 6.48 6.62
C SER A 176 -16.30 6.48 6.17
N ALA A 177 -15.38 6.25 7.11
CA ALA A 177 -13.96 6.14 6.78
C ALA A 177 -13.68 4.94 5.86
N ASP A 178 -14.40 3.83 6.09
CA ASP A 178 -14.19 2.58 5.38
C ASP A 178 -14.71 2.68 3.95
N GLU A 179 -15.89 3.29 3.72
CA GLU A 179 -16.39 3.57 2.35
C GLU A 179 -15.46 4.50 1.56
N ARG A 180 -14.89 5.53 2.22
CA ARG A 180 -13.94 6.44 1.56
C ARG A 180 -12.66 5.72 1.15
N MET A 181 -12.23 4.74 1.94
CA MET A 181 -11.07 3.92 1.62
C MET A 181 -11.41 2.90 0.54
N GLN A 182 -12.56 2.21 0.62
CA GLN A 182 -13.01 1.28 -0.42
C GLN A 182 -13.13 1.97 -1.79
N ARG A 183 -13.66 3.20 -1.85
CA ARG A 183 -13.69 3.99 -3.10
C ARG A 183 -12.31 4.35 -3.65
N ARG A 184 -11.27 4.34 -2.82
CA ARG A 184 -9.89 4.48 -3.26
C ARG A 184 -9.32 3.13 -3.64
N LEU A 185 -9.52 2.08 -2.85
CA LEU A 185 -8.94 0.76 -3.16
C LEU A 185 -9.58 0.09 -4.38
N TYR A 186 -10.85 0.40 -4.66
CA TYR A 186 -11.64 -0.23 -5.69
C TYR A 186 -12.18 0.77 -6.72
N CYS A 187 -12.32 0.30 -7.96
CA CYS A 187 -12.95 1.01 -9.05
C CYS A 187 -14.28 0.34 -9.39
N LEU A 188 -15.36 1.11 -9.41
CA LEU A 188 -16.69 0.65 -9.79
C LEU A 188 -16.92 0.83 -11.30
N PRO A 189 -17.81 0.05 -11.92
CA PRO A 189 -18.16 0.21 -13.35
C PRO A 189 -18.63 1.61 -13.74
N SER A 190 -19.19 2.35 -12.78
CA SER A 190 -19.63 3.75 -12.96
C SER A 190 -18.49 4.77 -12.96
N ASP A 191 -17.28 4.39 -12.55
CA ASP A 191 -16.15 5.32 -12.45
C ASP A 191 -15.56 5.60 -13.83
N LYS A 192 -15.17 6.86 -14.07
CA LYS A 192 -14.53 7.30 -15.33
C LYS A 192 -13.28 6.49 -15.71
N ASP A 193 -12.57 5.95 -14.72
CA ASP A 193 -11.31 5.24 -14.90
C ASP A 193 -11.49 3.73 -15.04
N TYR A 194 -12.72 3.21 -15.00
CA TYR A 194 -12.98 1.76 -14.99
C TYR A 194 -12.27 1.00 -16.11
N ASN A 195 -12.37 1.49 -17.34
CA ASN A 195 -11.71 0.87 -18.49
C ASN A 195 -10.18 0.88 -18.38
N LYS A 196 -9.57 1.89 -17.74
CA LYS A 196 -8.12 1.92 -17.48
C LYS A 196 -7.74 0.82 -16.48
N VAL A 197 -8.53 0.68 -15.42
CA VAL A 197 -8.30 -0.29 -14.34
C VAL A 197 -8.49 -1.73 -14.85
N VAL A 198 -9.53 -1.99 -15.66
CA VAL A 198 -9.74 -3.29 -16.32
C VAL A 198 -8.52 -3.68 -17.14
N ARG A 199 -8.06 -2.81 -18.05
CA ARG A 199 -6.89 -3.06 -18.89
C ARG A 199 -5.62 -3.30 -18.08
N ARG A 200 -5.41 -2.54 -17.01
CA ARG A 200 -4.26 -2.77 -16.12
C ARG A 200 -4.36 -4.14 -15.44
N ARG A 201 -5.56 -4.56 -15.03
CA ARG A 201 -5.79 -5.82 -14.33
C ARG A 201 -5.53 -7.05 -15.20
N GLU A 202 -5.64 -6.93 -16.53
CA GLU A 202 -5.27 -8.01 -17.46
C GLU A 202 -3.81 -8.46 -17.28
N PHE A 203 -2.92 -7.57 -16.82
CA PHE A 203 -1.51 -7.88 -16.55
C PHE A 203 -1.26 -8.42 -15.12
N TRP A 204 -2.25 -8.36 -14.23
CA TRP A 204 -2.14 -8.80 -12.84
C TRP A 204 -2.96 -10.07 -12.61
N THR A 205 -2.33 -11.21 -12.86
CA THR A 205 -2.92 -12.53 -12.67
C THR A 205 -2.63 -13.08 -11.27
N SER A 206 -3.45 -14.03 -10.79
CA SER A 206 -3.20 -14.73 -9.51
C SER A 206 -1.82 -15.41 -9.50
N LYS A 207 -1.41 -16.01 -10.62
CA LYS A 207 -0.06 -16.59 -10.75
C LYS A 207 1.03 -15.53 -10.52
N ARG A 208 0.92 -14.38 -11.19
CA ARG A 208 1.91 -13.30 -11.07
C ARG A 208 1.97 -12.74 -9.66
N ARG A 209 0.81 -12.58 -9.04
CA ARG A 209 0.66 -12.19 -7.63
C ARG A 209 1.40 -13.17 -6.72
N ASP A 210 1.11 -14.46 -6.84
CA ASP A 210 1.68 -15.50 -5.96
C ASP A 210 3.20 -15.59 -6.12
N GLU A 211 3.72 -15.42 -7.34
CA GLU A 211 5.16 -15.29 -7.61
C GLU A 211 5.79 -14.09 -6.89
N ILE A 212 5.14 -12.92 -6.93
CA ILE A 212 5.64 -11.71 -6.26
C ILE A 212 5.61 -11.88 -4.74
N VAL A 213 4.49 -12.34 -4.18
CA VAL A 213 4.32 -12.55 -2.74
C VAL A 213 5.36 -13.53 -2.22
N SER A 214 5.51 -14.69 -2.88
CA SER A 214 6.53 -15.68 -2.50
C SER A 214 7.95 -15.11 -2.54
N ALA A 215 8.27 -14.30 -3.55
CA ALA A 215 9.59 -13.68 -3.63
C ALA A 215 9.81 -12.60 -2.54
N ILE A 216 8.77 -11.86 -2.15
CA ILE A 216 8.82 -10.92 -1.03
C ILE A 216 8.98 -11.66 0.31
N ASP A 217 8.32 -12.80 0.50
CA ASP A 217 8.49 -13.60 1.71
C ASP A 217 9.93 -14.11 1.86
N VAL A 218 10.54 -14.58 0.78
CA VAL A 218 11.95 -14.98 0.77
C VAL A 218 12.86 -13.79 1.10
N LEU A 219 12.55 -12.59 0.60
CA LEU A 219 13.29 -11.37 0.95
C LEU A 219 13.20 -11.05 2.44
N LEU A 220 12.02 -11.20 3.04
CA LEU A 220 11.82 -11.00 4.48
C LEU A 220 12.57 -12.05 5.29
N ASP A 221 12.59 -13.31 4.86
CA ASP A 221 13.36 -14.39 5.50
C ASP A 221 14.86 -14.13 5.46
N GLU A 222 15.38 -13.64 4.33
CA GLU A 222 16.78 -13.23 4.20
C GLU A 222 17.14 -12.08 5.16
N ILE A 223 16.25 -11.08 5.28
CA ILE A 223 16.43 -9.98 6.24
C ILE A 223 16.41 -10.53 7.67
N ALA A 224 15.45 -11.38 8.02
CA ALA A 224 15.35 -11.98 9.35
C ALA A 224 16.61 -12.79 9.68
N THR A 225 17.06 -13.64 8.76
CA THR A 225 18.26 -14.48 8.92
C THR A 225 19.51 -13.63 9.09
N LYS A 226 19.73 -12.64 8.21
CA LYS A 226 20.90 -11.74 8.27
C LYS A 226 20.98 -10.97 9.58
N ASN A 227 19.84 -10.63 10.18
CA ASN A 227 19.76 -9.86 11.41
C ASN A 227 19.48 -10.74 12.66
N CYS A 228 19.53 -12.07 12.53
CA CYS A 228 19.23 -13.03 13.59
C CYS A 228 17.87 -12.77 14.29
N LEU A 229 16.85 -12.40 13.52
CA LEU A 229 15.52 -12.06 14.04
C LEU A 229 14.67 -13.32 14.18
N VAL A 230 13.97 -13.41 15.30
CA VAL A 230 13.00 -14.47 15.56
C VAL A 230 11.59 -13.87 15.40
N PRO A 231 10.73 -14.44 14.53
CA PRO A 231 9.36 -13.97 14.37
C PRO A 231 8.56 -14.08 15.67
N LYS A 232 7.92 -12.98 16.07
CA LYS A 232 6.91 -12.99 17.11
C LYS A 232 5.54 -13.28 16.48
N ILE A 233 5.02 -14.48 16.72
CA ILE A 233 3.72 -14.91 16.21
C ILE A 233 2.61 -14.32 17.09
N ILE A 234 1.67 -13.62 16.47
CA ILE A 234 0.47 -13.08 17.11
C ILE A 234 -0.74 -13.89 16.65
N PRO A 235 -1.48 -14.53 17.57
CA PRO A 235 -2.65 -15.32 17.19
C PRO A 235 -3.77 -14.44 16.67
N VAL A 236 -4.40 -14.86 15.58
CA VAL A 236 -5.60 -14.21 15.03
C VAL A 236 -6.78 -14.53 15.94
N GLN A 237 -7.42 -13.50 16.51
CA GLN A 237 -8.67 -13.69 17.25
C GLN A 237 -9.80 -13.89 16.26
N ILE A 238 -10.27 -15.13 16.10
CA ILE A 238 -11.48 -15.40 15.33
C ILE A 238 -12.66 -14.90 16.17
N PRO A 239 -13.52 -13.99 15.65
CA PRO A 239 -14.72 -13.59 16.37
C PRO A 239 -15.57 -14.84 16.61
N SER A 240 -15.92 -15.10 17.87
CA SER A 240 -16.86 -16.17 18.19
C SER A 240 -18.18 -15.89 17.49
N SER A 241 -18.50 -16.70 16.49
CA SER A 241 -19.83 -16.73 15.90
C SER A 241 -20.85 -16.89 17.03
N SER A 242 -21.86 -16.03 17.01
CA SER A 242 -23.05 -16.06 17.85
C SER A 242 -23.46 -17.48 18.22
N LYS A 243 -23.63 -17.71 19.53
CA LYS A 243 -24.24 -18.91 20.11
C LYS A 243 -25.46 -19.28 19.26
N THR A 244 -25.39 -20.41 18.58
CA THR A 244 -26.56 -21.06 18.01
C THR A 244 -27.51 -21.34 19.17
N GLU A 245 -28.64 -20.62 19.22
CA GLU A 245 -29.78 -21.04 20.04
C GLU A 245 -30.18 -22.43 19.56
N VAL A 246 -29.90 -23.43 20.40
CA VAL A 246 -30.51 -24.74 20.28
C VAL A 246 -31.99 -24.54 20.63
N ILE A 247 -32.83 -24.36 19.62
CA ILE A 247 -34.28 -24.48 19.77
C ILE A 247 -34.55 -25.95 20.04
N GLU A 248 -34.74 -26.27 21.32
CA GLU A 248 -35.18 -27.57 21.78
C GLU A 248 -36.64 -27.78 21.33
N ILE A 249 -36.85 -28.53 20.25
CA ILE A 249 -38.18 -28.98 19.85
C ILE A 249 -38.63 -30.00 20.89
N LYS A 250 -39.47 -29.56 21.84
CA LYS A 250 -40.24 -30.46 22.69
C LYS A 250 -41.28 -31.17 21.83
N ASN A 251 -41.01 -32.43 21.51
CA ASN A 251 -42.02 -33.37 21.02
C ASN A 251 -43.10 -33.55 22.09
N SER A 252 -44.29 -33.03 21.83
CA SER A 252 -45.51 -33.41 22.53
C SER A 252 -45.99 -34.77 22.00
N SER A 253 -46.06 -35.75 22.88
CA SER A 253 -46.74 -37.03 22.64
C SER A 253 -47.34 -37.50 23.96
N LEU A 254 -48.60 -37.13 24.19
CA LEU A 254 -49.73 -37.93 24.68
C LEU A 254 -50.89 -36.99 25.02
#